data_AF-A0A6A6IXZ2-F1
#
_entry.id   AF-A0A6A6IXZ2-F1
#
_cell.length_a   1.000
_cell.length_b   1.000
_cell.length_c   1.000
_cell.angle_alpha   90.00
_cell.angle_beta   90.00
_cell.angle_gamma   90.00
#
_symmetry.space_group_name_H-M   'P 1'
#
loop_
_entity.id
_entity.type
_entity.pdbx_description
1 polymer ?
#
loop_
_entity_poly.entity_id
_entity_poly.type
_entity_poly.pdbx_seq_one_letter_code
_entity_poly.pdbx_strand_id
1 'polypeptide(L)'
;MSQNQNASGQQSRSSRGGSSTPGREPSRSKADEWSEVKDPNERRKIQNKLAQRRFRDKVREQKEEAERDVENQRRAGSSYASPDPGDIDQGRDLSGLPWGGISMRHIVEAGKTKEQNSQRSSRESSVYAAASRTGGSSR
;
A
#
# COMPACT_ATOMS: atom_id res chain seq x y z
N MET A 1 -15.23 -33.24 46.40
CA MET A 1 -14.51 -32.64 47.53
C MET A 1 -13.02 -32.79 47.29
N SER A 2 -12.31 -31.73 46.91
CA SER A 2 -11.22 -31.19 47.73
C SER A 2 -10.63 -29.96 47.04
N GLN A 3 -10.64 -28.88 47.81
CA GLN A 3 -10.09 -27.57 47.57
C GLN A 3 -8.60 -27.63 47.86
N ASN A 4 -7.75 -26.92 47.12
CA ASN A 4 -6.51 -26.43 47.71
C ASN A 4 -6.15 -25.05 47.13
N GLN A 5 -6.19 -24.06 48.02
CA GLN A 5 -5.82 -22.67 47.82
C GLN A 5 -4.36 -22.43 48.26
N ASN A 6 -3.83 -21.29 47.82
CA ASN A 6 -2.70 -20.49 48.35
C ASN A 6 -1.27 -20.82 47.91
N ALA A 7 -0.63 -19.84 47.24
CA ALA A 7 0.43 -18.99 47.79
C ALA A 7 1.05 -18.14 46.66
N SER A 8 0.72 -16.84 46.57
CA SER A 8 1.59 -15.70 46.96
C SER A 8 2.94 -15.62 46.22
N GLY A 9 2.98 -14.73 45.22
CA GLY A 9 4.21 -14.28 44.56
C GLY A 9 4.05 -12.83 44.12
N GLN A 10 4.02 -11.90 45.07
CA GLN A 10 4.18 -10.47 44.80
C GLN A 10 5.59 -10.23 44.25
N GLN A 11 5.69 -9.79 42.99
CA GLN A 11 6.90 -9.13 42.48
C GLN A 11 6.57 -7.70 42.11
N SER A 12 6.85 -6.83 43.08
CA SER A 12 6.82 -5.38 42.97
C SER A 12 7.84 -4.90 41.93
N ARG A 13 7.37 -4.58 40.72
CA ARG A 13 8.16 -3.83 39.74
C ARG A 13 7.86 -2.35 39.93
N SER A 14 8.75 -1.68 40.64
CA SER A 14 8.82 -0.23 40.76
C SER A 14 9.31 0.38 39.45
N SER A 15 8.39 0.76 38.56
CA SER A 15 8.72 1.69 37.47
C SER A 15 8.49 3.11 37.95
N ARG A 16 9.61 3.78 38.24
CA ARG A 16 9.75 5.18 38.57
C ARG A 16 8.91 6.09 37.66
N GLY A 17 8.20 7.01 38.32
CA GLY A 17 7.72 8.31 37.84
C GLY A 17 7.72 8.55 36.34
N GLY A 18 6.61 8.19 35.68
CA GLY A 18 6.22 8.87 34.46
C GLY A 18 5.89 10.31 34.80
N SER A 19 6.79 11.23 34.46
CA SER A 19 6.51 12.66 34.45
C SER A 19 5.26 12.88 33.61
N SER A 20 4.16 13.22 34.27
CA SER A 20 2.94 13.71 33.65
C SER A 20 3.30 15.01 32.94
N THR A 21 3.63 14.94 31.65
CA THR A 21 3.63 16.11 30.79
C THR A 21 2.22 16.69 30.84
N PRO A 22 2.02 17.95 31.24
CA PRO A 22 0.69 18.54 31.22
C PRO A 22 0.16 18.48 29.79
N GLY A 23 -1.12 18.11 29.68
CA GLY A 23 -1.82 17.89 28.43
C GLY A 23 -1.43 18.91 27.37
N ARG A 24 -0.88 18.39 26.27
CA ARG A 24 -0.83 19.14 25.02
C ARG A 24 -2.25 19.19 24.50
N GLU A 25 -2.99 20.20 24.95
CA GLU A 25 -4.16 20.72 24.25
C GLU A 25 -3.82 20.74 22.74
N PRO A 26 -4.73 20.32 21.84
CA PRO A 26 -4.54 20.48 20.42
C PRO A 26 -4.57 21.99 20.13
N SER A 27 -3.43 22.64 20.34
CA SER A 27 -3.20 24.03 20.01
C SER A 27 -3.70 24.22 18.59
N ARG A 28 -4.60 25.21 18.41
CA ARG A 28 -4.99 25.79 17.12
C ARG A 28 -3.86 25.59 16.12
N SER A 29 -4.19 25.02 14.96
CA SER A 29 -3.20 24.56 13.97
C SER A 29 -2.03 25.54 13.89
N LYS A 30 -0.76 25.09 13.90
CA LYS A 30 0.42 25.98 13.91
C LYS A 30 0.44 27.06 12.81
N ALA A 31 -0.46 26.96 11.83
CA ALA A 31 -0.75 28.02 10.86
C ALA A 31 -1.40 29.27 11.50
N ASP A 32 -2.22 29.11 12.54
CA ASP A 32 -2.86 30.20 13.30
C ASP A 32 -1.85 30.99 14.14
N GLU A 33 -0.74 30.37 14.55
CA GLU A 33 0.28 31.02 15.38
C GLU A 33 0.92 32.25 14.71
N TRP A 34 0.86 32.43 13.39
CA TRP A 34 1.45 33.59 12.69
C TRP A 34 0.42 34.42 11.93
N SER A 35 -0.84 33.98 11.84
CA SER A 35 -1.93 34.83 11.37
C SER A 35 -2.34 35.83 12.46
N GLU A 36 -2.21 35.45 13.74
CA GLU A 36 -2.56 36.27 14.91
C GLU A 36 -1.44 37.23 15.38
N VAL A 37 -0.22 37.11 14.81
CA VAL A 37 0.93 37.98 15.14
C VAL A 37 0.76 39.37 14.51
N LYS A 38 0.61 40.40 15.35
CA LYS A 38 0.43 41.79 14.93
C LYS A 38 1.70 42.42 14.33
N ASP A 39 2.87 41.99 14.78
CA ASP A 39 4.14 42.55 14.33
C ASP A 39 4.62 41.94 12.99
N PRO A 40 4.80 42.75 11.92
CA PRO A 40 5.14 42.24 10.59
C PRO A 40 6.49 41.50 10.54
N ASN A 41 7.49 42.00 11.28
CA ASN A 41 8.83 41.43 11.32
C ASN A 41 8.84 40.05 12.00
N GLU A 42 8.08 39.90 13.08
CA GLU A 42 7.97 38.63 13.78
C GLU A 42 7.22 37.61 12.94
N ARG A 43 6.09 38.00 12.34
CA ARG A 43 5.35 37.18 11.39
C ARG A 43 6.25 36.66 10.26
N ARG A 44 7.09 37.54 9.69
CA ARG A 44 8.02 37.16 8.62
C ARG A 44 9.08 36.14 9.09
N LYS A 45 9.64 36.29 10.29
CA LYS A 45 10.59 35.33 10.87
C LYS A 45 9.95 33.96 11.04
N ILE A 46 8.71 33.90 11.52
CA ILE A 46 8.06 32.61 11.77
C ILE A 46 7.65 31.92 10.46
N GLN A 47 7.17 32.69 9.47
CA GLN A 47 6.95 32.18 8.12
C GLN A 47 8.22 31.56 7.51
N ASN A 48 9.36 32.27 7.56
CA ASN A 48 10.63 31.75 7.05
C ASN A 48 11.03 30.46 7.77
N LYS A 49 10.87 30.41 9.10
CA LYS A 49 11.15 29.21 9.89
C LYS A 49 10.30 28.03 9.44
N LEU A 50 9.01 28.23 9.19
CA LEU A 50 8.16 27.15 8.66
C LEU A 50 8.56 26.78 7.24
N ALA A 51 8.69 27.76 6.34
CA ALA A 51 9.02 27.52 4.95
C ALA A 51 10.31 26.67 4.85
N GLN A 52 11.31 26.99 5.66
CA GLN A 52 12.56 26.25 5.70
C GLN A 52 12.41 24.86 6.30
N ARG A 53 11.59 24.70 7.34
CA ARG A 53 11.23 23.37 7.88
C ARG A 53 10.55 22.51 6.81
N ARG A 54 9.50 23.04 6.17
CA ARG A 54 8.75 22.36 5.10
C ARG A 54 9.63 22.03 3.90
N PHE A 55 10.51 22.94 3.51
CA PHE A 55 11.49 22.69 2.46
C PHE A 55 12.39 21.51 2.81
N ARG A 56 12.97 21.49 4.03
CA ARG A 56 13.81 20.37 4.48
C ARG A 56 13.04 19.06 4.59
N ASP A 57 11.81 19.11 5.07
CA ASP A 57 10.95 17.93 5.17
C ASP A 57 10.62 17.38 3.78
N LYS A 58 10.24 18.25 2.82
CA LYS A 58 9.98 17.86 1.42
C LYS A 58 11.22 17.30 0.73
N VAL A 59 12.39 17.86 0.97
CA VAL A 59 13.66 17.33 0.42
C VAL A 59 13.96 15.93 0.99
N ARG A 60 13.71 15.71 2.29
CA ARG A 60 13.87 14.39 2.90
C ARG A 60 12.87 13.37 2.34
N GLU A 61 11.62 13.78 2.21
CA GLU A 61 10.52 12.98 1.66
C GLU A 61 10.78 12.59 0.20
N GLN A 62 11.21 13.53 -0.64
CA GLN A 62 11.56 13.22 -2.04
C GLN A 62 12.69 12.20 -2.16
N LYS A 63 13.68 12.28 -1.26
CA LYS A 63 14.77 11.30 -1.22
C LYS A 63 14.23 9.91 -0.85
N GLU A 64 13.42 9.83 0.19
CA GLU A 64 12.80 8.58 0.63
C GLU A 64 11.85 8.00 -0.43
N GLU A 65 11.07 8.85 -1.09
CA GLU A 65 10.16 8.44 -2.17
C GLU A 65 10.93 7.87 -3.37
N ALA A 66 12.02 8.51 -3.79
CA ALA A 66 12.89 7.97 -4.83
C ALA A 66 13.49 6.61 -4.44
N GLU A 67 13.94 6.45 -3.18
CA GLU A 67 14.43 5.17 -2.66
C GLU A 67 13.33 4.10 -2.64
N ARG A 68 12.11 4.46 -2.22
CA ARG A 68 10.94 3.57 -2.25
C ARG A 68 10.56 3.16 -3.67
N ASP A 69 10.58 4.08 -4.62
CA ASP A 69 10.22 3.80 -6.01
C ASP A 69 11.24 2.88 -6.69
N VAL A 70 12.54 3.08 -6.44
CA VAL A 70 13.59 2.17 -6.94
C VAL A 70 13.43 0.77 -6.36
N GLU A 71 13.20 0.67 -5.04
CA GLU A 71 13.01 -0.64 -4.40
C GLU A 71 11.70 -1.30 -4.83
N ASN A 72 10.64 -0.52 -5.03
CA ASN A 72 9.39 -1.00 -5.58
C ASN A 72 9.56 -1.47 -7.02
N GLN A 73 10.24 -0.72 -7.88
CA GLN A 73 10.53 -1.13 -9.26
C GLN A 73 11.35 -2.43 -9.30
N ARG A 74 12.33 -2.58 -8.40
CA ARG A 74 13.12 -3.81 -8.24
C ARG A 74 12.26 -5.00 -7.83
N ARG A 75 11.28 -4.81 -6.94
CA ARG A 75 10.37 -5.87 -6.46
C ARG A 75 9.20 -6.14 -7.41
N ALA A 76 8.73 -5.11 -8.11
CA ALA A 76 7.55 -5.15 -8.97
C ALA A 76 7.75 -6.00 -10.24
N GLY A 77 9.00 -6.32 -10.61
CA GLY A 77 9.31 -7.18 -11.74
C GLY A 77 8.66 -8.59 -11.68
N SER A 78 8.19 -9.03 -10.50
CA SER A 78 7.54 -10.34 -10.36
C SER A 78 6.31 -10.36 -9.43
N SER A 79 6.00 -9.29 -8.70
CA SER A 79 4.94 -9.33 -7.67
C SER A 79 3.50 -9.27 -8.22
N TYR A 80 3.29 -8.73 -9.42
CA TYR A 80 1.97 -8.68 -10.09
C TYR A 80 1.90 -9.52 -11.37
N ALA A 81 2.96 -10.27 -11.69
CA ALA A 81 2.98 -11.14 -12.86
C ALA A 81 2.22 -12.43 -12.54
N SER A 82 1.18 -12.74 -13.31
CA SER A 82 0.51 -14.04 -13.23
C SER A 82 1.52 -15.15 -13.58
N PRO A 83 1.61 -16.22 -12.77
CA PRO A 83 2.57 -17.29 -13.02
C PRO A 83 2.37 -17.91 -14.41
N ASP A 84 3.44 -18.32 -15.07
CA ASP A 84 3.34 -19.07 -16.31
C ASP A 84 3.00 -20.54 -16.05
N PRO A 85 2.17 -21.20 -16.88
CA PRO A 85 1.89 -22.62 -16.71
C PRO A 85 3.17 -23.48 -16.73
N GLY A 86 4.24 -23.01 -17.38
CA GLY A 86 5.54 -23.67 -17.39
C GLY A 86 6.36 -23.52 -16.10
N ASP A 87 6.08 -22.48 -15.30
CA ASP A 87 6.80 -22.20 -14.05
C ASP A 87 6.15 -22.89 -12.83
N ILE A 88 4.97 -23.50 -13.01
CA ILE A 88 4.26 -24.22 -11.96
C ILE A 88 4.81 -25.65 -11.91
N ASP A 89 5.65 -25.91 -10.90
CA ASP A 89 6.27 -27.20 -10.63
C ASP A 89 5.22 -28.32 -10.48
N GLN A 90 5.41 -29.40 -11.25
CA GLN A 90 4.56 -30.61 -11.27
C GLN A 90 4.75 -31.48 -10.02
N GLY A 91 5.80 -31.25 -9.23
CA GLY A 91 6.12 -32.04 -8.04
C GLY A 91 5.10 -31.96 -6.89
N ARG A 92 4.06 -31.12 -7.00
CA ARG A 92 2.96 -31.00 -6.02
C ARG A 92 1.68 -31.72 -6.42
N ASP A 93 1.70 -32.52 -7.48
CA ASP A 93 0.62 -33.49 -7.70
C ASP A 93 0.69 -34.49 -6.55
N LEU A 94 -0.22 -34.37 -5.58
CA LEU A 94 -0.36 -35.25 -4.43
C LEU A 94 -0.60 -36.69 -4.93
N SER A 95 0.48 -37.42 -5.22
CA SER A 95 0.53 -38.67 -5.98
C SER A 95 0.07 -39.89 -5.17
N GLY A 96 -0.96 -39.72 -4.34
CA GLY A 96 -1.54 -40.75 -3.47
C GLY A 96 -3.05 -40.87 -3.57
N LEU A 97 -3.72 -40.03 -4.36
CA LEU A 97 -5.16 -40.14 -4.63
C LEU A 97 -5.36 -40.98 -5.90
N PRO A 98 -6.30 -41.96 -5.90
CA PRO A 98 -6.48 -42.87 -7.04
C PRO A 98 -6.97 -42.19 -8.32
N TRP A 99 -7.34 -40.92 -8.25
CA TRP A 99 -7.84 -40.08 -9.34
C TRP A 99 -6.91 -38.89 -9.66
N GLY A 100 -5.75 -38.80 -9.00
CA GLY A 100 -4.83 -37.67 -9.12
C GLY A 100 -5.32 -36.42 -8.38
N GLY A 101 -4.37 -35.52 -8.07
CA GLY A 101 -4.66 -34.23 -7.43
C GLY A 101 -5.11 -33.16 -8.43
N ILE A 102 -5.54 -32.01 -7.92
CA ILE A 102 -5.90 -30.85 -8.75
C ILE A 102 -4.64 -30.24 -9.35
N SER A 103 -4.53 -30.23 -10.68
CA SER A 103 -3.38 -29.63 -11.38
C SER A 103 -3.53 -28.11 -11.50
N MET A 104 -2.72 -27.37 -10.74
CA MET A 104 -2.66 -25.90 -10.83
C MET A 104 -2.20 -25.41 -12.21
N ARG A 105 -1.34 -26.17 -12.90
CA ARG A 105 -0.92 -25.88 -14.27
C ARG A 105 -2.13 -25.81 -15.21
N HIS A 106 -3.02 -26.80 -15.13
CA HIS A 106 -4.20 -26.88 -16.00
C HIS A 106 -5.19 -25.73 -15.72
N ILE A 107 -5.36 -25.36 -14.44
CA ILE A 107 -6.20 -24.22 -14.05
C ILE A 107 -5.65 -22.91 -14.62
N VAL A 108 -4.35 -22.68 -14.52
CA VAL A 108 -3.70 -21.45 -15.00
C VAL A 108 -3.70 -21.38 -16.53
N GLU A 109 -3.46 -22.51 -17.21
CA GLU A 109 -3.51 -22.62 -18.67
C GLU A 109 -4.93 -22.37 -19.22
N ALA A 110 -5.94 -22.98 -18.60
CA ALA A 110 -7.35 -22.75 -18.95
C ALA A 110 -7.78 -21.29 -18.68
N GLY A 111 -7.28 -20.68 -17.60
CA GLY A 111 -7.51 -19.27 -17.29
C GLY A 111 -6.92 -18.34 -18.35
N LYS A 112 -5.64 -18.53 -18.71
CA LYS A 112 -4.93 -17.73 -19.72
C LYS A 112 -5.57 -17.84 -21.10
N THR A 113 -5.95 -19.04 -21.53
CA THR A 113 -6.61 -19.25 -22.84
C THR A 113 -7.97 -18.56 -22.89
N LYS A 114 -8.75 -18.61 -21.81
CA LYS A 114 -10.03 -17.91 -21.70
C LYS A 114 -9.87 -16.38 -21.72
N GLU A 115 -8.89 -15.85 -21.01
CA GLU A 115 -8.59 -14.41 -20.99
C GLU A 115 -8.10 -13.90 -22.34
N GLN A 116 -7.20 -14.63 -23.01
CA GLN A 116 -6.73 -14.26 -24.34
C GLN A 116 -7.88 -14.22 -25.36
N ASN A 117 -8.82 -15.17 -25.27
CA ASN A 117 -10.00 -15.19 -26.12
C ASN A 117 -10.93 -14.00 -25.84
N SER A 118 -11.17 -13.67 -24.55
CA SER A 118 -12.00 -12.52 -24.20
C SER A 118 -11.37 -11.18 -24.57
N GLN A 119 -10.04 -11.06 -24.47
CA GLN A 119 -9.32 -9.85 -24.91
C GLN A 119 -9.35 -9.70 -26.43
N ARG A 120 -9.18 -10.78 -27.19
CA ARG A 120 -9.29 -10.76 -28.67
C ARG A 120 -10.70 -10.37 -29.11
N SER A 121 -11.73 -11.00 -28.55
CA SER A 121 -13.12 -10.67 -28.89
C SER A 121 -13.50 -9.23 -28.51
N SER A 122 -12.98 -8.71 -27.38
CA SER A 122 -13.21 -7.33 -26.96
C SER A 122 -12.54 -6.32 -27.88
N ARG A 123 -11.34 -6.63 -28.38
CA ARG A 123 -10.62 -5.79 -29.37
C ARG A 123 -11.32 -5.80 -30.72
N GLU A 124 -11.82 -6.96 -31.15
CA GLU A 124 -12.57 -7.08 -32.40
C GLU A 124 -13.90 -6.31 -32.31
N SER A 125 -14.63 -6.45 -31.19
CA SER A 125 -15.86 -5.70 -30.92
C SER A 125 -15.64 -4.18 -30.88
N SER A 126 -14.55 -3.71 -30.26
CA SER A 126 -14.26 -2.28 -30.18
C SER A 126 -13.84 -1.66 -31.52
N VAL A 127 -13.16 -2.41 -32.40
CA VAL A 127 -12.81 -1.94 -33.75
C VAL A 127 -14.07 -1.77 -34.61
N TYR A 128 -15.02 -2.69 -34.55
CA TYR A 128 -16.32 -2.55 -35.24
C TYR A 128 -17.19 -1.43 -34.63
N ALA A 129 -17.14 -1.21 -33.32
CA ALA A 129 -17.83 -0.11 -32.64
C ALA A 129 -17.18 1.26 -32.90
N ALA A 130 -15.88 1.34 -33.17
CA ALA A 130 -15.18 2.58 -33.51
C ALA A 130 -15.40 2.97 -34.99
N ALA A 131 -15.41 1.99 -35.89
CA ALA A 131 -15.68 2.22 -37.32
C ALA A 131 -17.11 2.73 -37.58
N SER A 132 -18.09 2.26 -36.79
CA SER A 132 -19.50 2.68 -36.91
C SER A 132 -19.80 4.08 -36.34
N ARG A 133 -18.87 4.72 -35.61
CA ARG A 133 -19.05 6.07 -35.03
C ARG A 133 -18.51 7.19 -35.91
N THR A 134 -17.69 6.89 -36.92
CA THR A 134 -17.03 7.92 -37.75
C THR A 134 -17.64 8.07 -39.14
N GLY A 135 -18.64 7.26 -39.50
CA GLY A 135 -19.31 7.29 -40.80
C GLY A 135 -20.73 7.83 -40.70
N GLY A 136 -20.92 9.15 -40.69
CA GLY A 136 -22.25 9.71 -40.89
C GLY A 136 -22.43 11.15 -40.47
N SER A 137 -21.99 12.09 -41.30
CA SER A 137 -22.82 13.22 -41.74
C SER A 137 -22.03 14.09 -42.71
N SER A 138 -22.23 13.84 -44.00
CA SER A 138 -21.99 14.81 -45.06
C SER A 138 -23.25 14.85 -45.90
N ARG A 139 -24.10 15.84 -45.63
CA ARG A 139 -24.89 16.64 -46.59
C ARG A 139 -25.96 17.43 -45.84
#